data_AF-A0AAC9LJX3-F1
#
_entry.id   AF-A0AAC9LJX3-F1
#
_cell.length_a   1.000
_cell.length_b   1.000
_cell.length_c   1.000
_cell.angle_alpha   90.00
_cell.angle_beta   90.00
_cell.angle_gamma   90.00
#
_symmetry.space_group_name_H-M   'P 1'
#
loop_
_entity.id
_entity.type
_entity.pdbx_description
1 polymer ?
#
loop_
_entity_poly.entity_id
_entity_poly.type
_entity_poly.pdbx_seq_one_letter_code
_entity_poly.pdbx_strand_id
1 'polypeptide(L)'
;MKFNYIKSILLSFSLVALSSCVDDDANYTTSVKPVVSKTSQSATSVMEGETITVSLETNMTYKERMDFKLELVSGGQNADYFVSDADGAEVGATSVDDGFGAFGYKIEFPAYATTHSFNITATRDVLAEATENLVFKLTSTDNGNGLPANGAIMINLEVTNLVSDEVVVVLDFDKTVTYNTIERNIIETDLDDETVGHTTSLCNLADFDLYVGSFYSWASCPEEVSAENAAANPGNTTAPSGPLADGDYPIVADLWGFDLGLDADTNEVLDGDFALPFTLYVNHFGTFNASLDFPSTYFSNNTPSDSGGNGETLLGFLRVVGGDYSLLNANGEVVAAE
;
A
#
# COMPACT_ATOMS: atom_id res chain seq x y z
N MET A 1 13.88 -87.16 -38.33
CA MET A 1 13.48 -85.90 -37.66
C MET A 1 13.52 -84.78 -38.68
N LYS A 2 12.44 -83.98 -38.71
CA LYS A 2 12.21 -82.87 -39.64
C LYS A 2 13.05 -81.65 -39.27
N PHE A 3 13.48 -80.93 -40.30
CA PHE A 3 14.15 -79.62 -40.26
C PHE A 3 13.34 -78.57 -39.48
N ASN A 4 14.04 -77.62 -38.84
CA ASN A 4 13.71 -76.19 -38.88
C ASN A 4 14.90 -75.37 -38.37
N TYR A 5 15.83 -75.09 -39.29
CA TYR A 5 16.74 -73.95 -39.23
C TYR A 5 15.92 -72.70 -39.49
N ILE A 6 15.57 -71.93 -38.46
CA ILE A 6 15.15 -70.51 -38.53
C ILE A 6 15.16 -70.04 -37.07
N LYS A 7 16.00 -69.02 -36.78
CA LYS A 7 16.15 -68.19 -35.56
C LYS A 7 17.60 -68.04 -35.03
N SER A 8 18.60 -68.60 -35.72
CA SER A 8 20.03 -68.30 -35.45
C SER A 8 20.60 -67.10 -36.23
N ILE A 9 19.77 -66.14 -36.67
CA ILE A 9 20.21 -64.90 -37.34
C ILE A 9 19.38 -63.71 -36.83
N LEU A 10 19.36 -63.53 -35.50
CA LEU A 10 18.74 -62.35 -34.86
C LEU A 10 19.38 -62.01 -33.51
N LEU A 11 20.60 -62.49 -33.27
CA LEU A 11 21.37 -62.21 -32.04
C LEU A 11 22.73 -61.56 -32.32
N SER A 12 23.05 -61.28 -33.59
CA SER A 12 24.30 -60.66 -34.03
C SER A 12 24.13 -59.22 -34.52
N PHE A 13 22.93 -58.63 -34.40
CA PHE A 13 22.66 -57.21 -34.67
C PHE A 13 22.27 -56.40 -33.42
N SER A 14 22.18 -57.02 -32.24
CA SER A 14 21.83 -56.36 -30.98
C SER A 14 23.04 -55.95 -30.13
N LEU A 15 24.28 -56.24 -30.55
CA LEU A 15 25.50 -55.79 -29.86
C LEU A 15 26.16 -54.54 -30.44
N VAL A 16 25.71 -54.03 -31.61
CA VAL A 16 26.27 -52.80 -32.22
C VAL A 16 25.40 -51.57 -31.92
N ALA A 17 24.27 -51.73 -31.23
CA ALA A 17 23.40 -50.62 -30.79
C ALA A 17 23.71 -50.13 -29.36
N LEU A 18 24.73 -50.68 -28.68
CA LEU A 18 25.13 -50.29 -27.32
C LEU A 18 26.44 -49.49 -27.27
N SER A 19 27.00 -49.09 -28.42
CA SER A 19 28.21 -48.25 -28.49
C SER A 19 27.92 -46.81 -28.95
N SER A 20 26.70 -46.30 -28.75
CA SER A 20 26.39 -44.88 -29.01
C SER A 20 26.13 -44.04 -27.76
N CYS A 21 26.54 -44.51 -26.57
CA CYS A 21 27.13 -43.55 -25.63
C CYS A 21 28.57 -43.37 -26.10
N VAL A 22 28.72 -42.60 -27.19
CA VAL A 22 29.92 -41.77 -27.29
C VAL A 22 29.90 -40.99 -25.99
N ASP A 23 31.00 -41.01 -25.23
CA ASP A 23 31.20 -40.07 -24.14
C ASP A 23 31.07 -38.67 -24.74
N ASP A 24 29.84 -38.17 -24.80
CA ASP A 24 29.51 -36.78 -25.03
C ASP A 24 29.60 -36.06 -23.67
N ASP A 25 30.68 -36.36 -22.94
CA ASP A 25 31.29 -35.46 -21.97
C ASP A 25 31.88 -34.30 -22.79
N ALA A 26 30.99 -33.57 -23.46
CA ALA A 26 31.21 -32.17 -23.69
C ALA A 26 31.57 -31.61 -22.31
N ASN A 27 32.80 -31.13 -22.16
CA ASN A 27 33.17 -30.29 -21.03
C ASN A 27 32.20 -29.10 -21.08
N TYR A 28 31.08 -29.20 -20.36
CA TYR A 28 30.21 -28.08 -20.11
C TYR A 28 31.10 -27.09 -19.37
N THR A 29 31.49 -26.01 -20.06
CA THR A 29 32.17 -24.90 -19.43
C THR A 29 31.20 -24.36 -18.40
N THR A 30 31.40 -24.72 -17.13
CA THR A 30 30.66 -24.12 -16.04
C THR A 30 31.07 -22.67 -16.00
N SER A 31 30.16 -21.78 -16.42
CA SER A 31 30.36 -20.35 -16.23
C SER A 31 30.48 -20.12 -14.73
N VAL A 32 31.60 -19.55 -14.29
CA VAL A 32 31.77 -19.14 -12.91
C VAL A 32 30.77 -18.01 -12.66
N LYS A 33 29.77 -18.27 -11.83
CA LYS A 33 28.79 -17.26 -11.45
C LYS A 33 29.47 -16.21 -10.57
N PRO A 34 29.23 -14.91 -10.81
CA PRO A 34 29.69 -13.86 -9.92
C PRO A 34 29.12 -14.04 -8.52
N VAL A 35 29.93 -13.68 -7.53
CA VAL A 35 29.54 -13.67 -6.12
C VAL A 35 29.24 -12.23 -5.71
N VAL A 36 28.01 -11.99 -5.28
CA VAL A 36 27.54 -10.70 -4.79
C VAL A 36 27.63 -10.66 -3.26
N SER A 37 28.17 -9.58 -2.71
CA SER A 37 28.33 -9.35 -1.27
C SER A 37 27.70 -8.02 -0.88
N LYS A 38 27.14 -7.93 0.34
CA LYS A 38 26.79 -6.63 0.94
C LYS A 38 28.05 -5.89 1.34
N THR A 39 28.26 -4.69 0.83
CA THR A 39 29.40 -3.83 1.18
C THR A 39 29.07 -2.88 2.30
N SER A 40 27.85 -2.33 2.30
CA SER A 40 27.39 -1.42 3.34
C SER A 40 25.87 -1.40 3.46
N GLN A 41 25.43 -0.82 4.56
CA GLN A 41 24.05 -0.53 4.91
C GLN A 41 24.10 0.81 5.66
N SER A 42 23.29 1.78 5.27
CA SER A 42 23.41 3.16 5.78
C SER A 42 23.15 3.28 7.29
N ALA A 43 22.25 2.48 7.84
CA ALA A 43 21.94 2.40 9.26
C ALA A 43 21.47 0.99 9.65
N THR A 44 21.70 0.59 10.90
CA THR A 44 21.20 -0.69 11.46
C THR A 44 19.98 -0.54 12.35
N SER A 45 19.60 0.71 12.63
CA SER A 45 18.43 1.10 13.41
C SER A 45 17.86 2.36 12.78
N VAL A 46 16.55 2.42 12.62
CA VAL A 46 15.81 3.55 12.06
C VAL A 46 14.50 3.76 12.82
N MET A 47 13.91 4.92 12.63
CA MET A 47 12.53 5.16 13.01
C MET A 47 11.59 4.74 11.87
N GLU A 48 10.35 4.38 12.20
CA GLU A 48 9.30 4.24 11.20
C GLU A 48 9.20 5.46 10.29
N GLY A 49 9.01 5.23 8.99
CA GLY A 49 9.03 6.26 7.95
C GLY A 49 10.43 6.62 7.42
N GLU A 50 11.51 6.13 8.03
CA GLU A 50 12.87 6.33 7.53
C GLU A 50 13.32 5.22 6.57
N THR A 51 14.31 5.54 5.74
CA THR A 51 14.85 4.67 4.70
C THR A 51 16.31 4.31 4.98
N ILE A 52 16.65 3.03 4.81
CA ILE A 52 18.04 2.59 4.69
C ILE A 52 18.40 2.26 3.24
N THR A 53 19.66 2.49 2.88
CA THR A 53 20.23 2.04 1.61
C THR A 53 21.14 0.85 1.85
N VAL A 54 20.90 -0.23 1.11
CA VAL A 54 21.76 -1.43 1.09
C VAL A 54 22.60 -1.41 -0.17
N SER A 55 23.92 -1.48 -0.01
CA SER A 55 24.86 -1.51 -1.13
C SER A 55 25.45 -2.90 -1.32
N LEU A 56 25.47 -3.35 -2.57
CA LEU A 56 25.98 -4.63 -3.03
C LEU A 56 27.19 -4.42 -3.95
N GLU A 57 28.13 -5.36 -3.94
CA GLU A 57 29.24 -5.44 -4.88
C GLU A 57 29.38 -6.88 -5.39
N THR A 58 29.72 -7.03 -6.67
CA THR A 58 30.07 -8.31 -7.26
C THR A 58 31.59 -8.44 -7.42
N ASN A 59 32.13 -9.64 -7.16
CA ASN A 59 33.56 -9.91 -7.35
C ASN A 59 34.02 -9.84 -8.82
N MET A 60 33.08 -9.90 -9.78
CA MET A 60 33.34 -9.72 -11.20
C MET A 60 32.09 -9.22 -11.93
N THR A 61 32.30 -8.48 -13.04
CA THR A 61 31.22 -8.06 -13.93
C THR A 61 30.61 -9.26 -14.65
N TYR A 62 29.30 -9.22 -14.93
CA TYR A 62 28.61 -10.24 -15.69
C TYR A 62 27.83 -9.62 -16.85
N LYS A 63 27.81 -10.31 -18.00
CA LYS A 63 27.19 -9.80 -19.24
C LYS A 63 25.66 -9.75 -19.20
N GLU A 64 25.06 -10.43 -18.23
CA GLU A 64 23.62 -10.49 -18.00
C GLU A 64 23.29 -9.93 -16.62
N ARG A 65 22.03 -9.54 -16.44
CA ARG A 65 21.47 -9.16 -15.15
C ARG A 65 21.53 -10.36 -14.17
N MET A 66 21.68 -10.06 -12.88
CA MET A 66 21.59 -11.05 -11.80
C MET A 66 20.38 -10.74 -10.92
N ASP A 67 19.50 -11.72 -10.78
CA ASP A 67 18.25 -11.54 -10.04
C ASP A 67 18.35 -12.13 -8.64
N PHE A 68 17.93 -11.34 -7.67
CA PHE A 68 17.88 -11.73 -6.27
C PHE A 68 16.48 -11.49 -5.70
N LYS A 69 16.11 -12.30 -4.71
CA LYS A 69 14.89 -12.14 -3.95
C LYS A 69 15.22 -11.69 -2.55
N LEU A 70 14.68 -10.56 -2.13
CA LEU A 70 14.69 -10.09 -0.76
C LEU A 70 13.43 -10.60 -0.05
N GLU A 71 13.61 -11.38 1.01
CA GLU A 71 12.51 -11.92 1.81
C GLU A 71 12.66 -11.47 3.26
N LEU A 72 11.57 -11.01 3.87
CA LEU A 72 11.49 -10.91 5.33
C LEU A 72 11.41 -12.32 5.91
N VAL A 73 12.33 -12.67 6.81
CA VAL A 73 12.40 -14.01 7.42
C VAL A 73 12.05 -14.02 8.90
N SER A 74 12.07 -12.87 9.58
CA SER A 74 11.60 -12.74 10.97
C SER A 74 11.48 -11.27 11.37
N GLY A 75 10.77 -11.03 12.47
CA GLY A 75 10.84 -9.78 13.23
C GLY A 75 9.76 -8.75 12.93
N GLY A 76 8.86 -9.04 11.99
CA GLY A 76 7.71 -8.23 11.58
C GLY A 76 6.89 -8.95 10.50
N GLN A 77 6.14 -8.18 9.73
CA GLN A 77 5.29 -8.55 8.61
C GLN A 77 5.67 -7.78 7.33
N ASN A 78 5.07 -8.16 6.20
CA ASN A 78 5.37 -7.52 4.91
C ASN A 78 4.70 -6.15 4.72
N ALA A 79 3.83 -5.73 5.63
CA ALA A 79 3.25 -4.38 5.62
C ALA A 79 4.21 -3.34 6.22
N ASP A 80 5.14 -3.77 7.06
CA ASP A 80 6.00 -2.91 7.88
C ASP A 80 7.17 -2.33 7.08
N TYR A 81 7.30 -2.70 5.80
CA TYR A 81 8.33 -2.17 4.92
C TYR A 81 7.94 -2.21 3.44
N PHE A 82 8.56 -1.32 2.68
CA PHE A 82 8.60 -1.40 1.23
C PHE A 82 10.02 -1.18 0.70
N VAL A 83 10.23 -1.58 -0.56
CA VAL A 83 11.55 -1.53 -1.21
C VAL A 83 11.46 -0.66 -2.45
N SER A 84 12.44 0.22 -2.60
CA SER A 84 12.62 1.05 -3.78
C SER A 84 14.03 0.91 -4.34
N ASP A 85 14.22 1.34 -5.59
CA ASP A 85 15.55 1.46 -6.17
C ASP A 85 16.31 2.64 -5.55
N ALA A 86 17.55 2.85 -5.98
CA ALA A 86 18.41 3.91 -5.46
C ALA A 86 17.84 5.32 -5.69
N ASP A 87 16.95 5.49 -6.68
CA ASP A 87 16.32 6.76 -7.05
C ASP A 87 14.94 6.94 -6.39
N GLY A 88 14.49 5.95 -5.61
CA GLY A 88 13.25 5.99 -4.84
C GLY A 88 12.02 5.44 -5.57
N ALA A 89 12.17 4.88 -6.77
CA ALA A 89 11.06 4.22 -7.47
C ALA A 89 10.78 2.85 -6.86
N GLU A 90 9.51 2.51 -6.64
CA GLU A 90 9.13 1.21 -6.06
C GLU A 90 9.66 0.04 -6.88
N VAL A 91 10.21 -0.94 -6.18
CA VAL A 91 10.62 -2.21 -6.76
C VAL A 91 9.43 -3.17 -6.66
N GLY A 92 9.09 -3.84 -7.76
CA GLY A 92 7.93 -4.73 -7.81
C GLY A 92 7.98 -5.81 -6.72
N ALA A 93 6.96 -5.79 -5.85
CA ALA A 93 6.71 -6.86 -4.89
C ALA A 93 6.43 -8.17 -5.64
N THR A 94 7.02 -9.27 -5.17
CA THR A 94 6.77 -10.60 -5.74
C THR A 94 5.48 -11.17 -5.18
N SER A 95 4.63 -11.69 -6.08
CA SER A 95 3.43 -12.45 -5.79
C SER A 95 3.68 -13.95 -5.85
N VAL A 96 2.70 -14.74 -5.40
CA VAL A 96 2.71 -16.19 -5.59
C VAL A 96 2.72 -16.58 -7.07
N ASP A 97 2.14 -15.75 -7.94
CA ASP A 97 2.02 -16.00 -9.38
C ASP A 97 3.36 -15.84 -10.11
N ASP A 98 4.31 -15.11 -9.52
CA ASP A 98 5.67 -15.00 -10.02
C ASP A 98 6.48 -16.29 -9.84
N GLY A 99 5.96 -17.26 -9.06
CA GLY A 99 6.58 -18.56 -8.86
C GLY A 99 7.80 -18.54 -7.93
N PHE A 100 8.03 -17.44 -7.21
CA PHE A 100 9.18 -17.27 -6.32
C PHE A 100 8.92 -17.68 -4.85
N GLY A 101 7.73 -18.18 -4.53
CA GLY A 101 7.36 -18.63 -3.18
C GLY A 101 6.70 -17.53 -2.35
N ALA A 102 7.16 -17.33 -1.11
CA ALA A 102 6.60 -16.33 -0.19
C ALA A 102 6.72 -14.89 -0.74
N PHE A 103 5.98 -13.95 -0.17
CA PHE A 103 6.14 -12.53 -0.52
C PHE A 103 7.58 -12.05 -0.32
N GLY A 104 7.98 -11.08 -1.12
CA GLY A 104 9.30 -10.45 -1.10
C GLY A 104 9.43 -9.42 -2.20
N TYR A 105 10.67 -9.02 -2.50
CA TYR A 105 10.97 -8.05 -3.55
C TYR A 105 12.05 -8.58 -4.50
N LYS A 106 11.90 -8.31 -5.79
CA LYS A 106 12.89 -8.70 -6.81
C LYS A 106 13.94 -7.62 -6.98
N ILE A 107 15.17 -7.90 -6.57
CA ILE A 107 16.31 -6.99 -6.75
C ILE A 107 17.08 -7.39 -8.01
N GLU A 108 17.17 -6.47 -8.97
CA GLU A 108 17.80 -6.71 -10.27
C GLU A 108 19.17 -6.03 -10.35
N PHE A 109 20.24 -6.80 -10.15
CA PHE A 109 21.60 -6.30 -10.29
C PHE A 109 21.93 -6.14 -11.80
N PRO A 110 22.24 -4.93 -12.30
CA PRO A 110 22.39 -4.68 -13.72
C PRO A 110 23.55 -5.42 -14.36
N ALA A 111 23.42 -5.75 -15.66
CA ALA A 111 24.51 -6.28 -16.46
C ALA A 111 25.69 -5.29 -16.50
N TYR A 112 26.91 -5.82 -16.48
CA TYR A 112 28.19 -5.11 -16.49
C TYR A 112 28.47 -4.20 -15.29
N ALA A 113 27.54 -4.07 -14.34
CA ALA A 113 27.77 -3.33 -13.12
C ALA A 113 28.66 -4.11 -12.15
N THR A 114 29.48 -3.40 -11.38
CA THR A 114 30.25 -3.95 -10.26
C THR A 114 29.58 -3.67 -8.91
N THR A 115 28.70 -2.66 -8.85
CA THR A 115 27.97 -2.23 -7.66
C THR A 115 26.50 -2.00 -7.97
N HIS A 116 25.64 -2.20 -6.98
CA HIS A 116 24.22 -1.89 -7.06
C HIS A 116 23.70 -1.54 -5.68
N SER A 117 22.65 -0.72 -5.60
CA SER A 117 22.02 -0.36 -4.33
C SER A 117 20.50 -0.32 -4.48
N PHE A 118 19.83 -0.63 -3.38
CA PHE A 118 18.38 -0.53 -3.23
C PHE A 118 18.08 0.00 -1.83
N ASN A 119 16.87 0.49 -1.66
CA ASN A 119 16.39 1.10 -0.44
C ASN A 119 15.35 0.21 0.24
N ILE A 120 15.35 0.19 1.57
CA ILE A 120 14.29 -0.40 2.39
C ILE A 120 13.76 0.73 3.26
N THR A 121 12.46 1.01 3.16
CA THR A 121 11.78 2.02 3.97
C THR A 121 10.89 1.32 4.98
N ALA A 122 11.02 1.68 6.25
CA ALA A 122 10.10 1.24 7.30
C ALA A 122 8.76 1.97 7.13
N THR A 123 7.65 1.25 7.06
CA THR A 123 6.32 1.84 6.98
C THR A 123 6.00 2.52 8.32
N ARG A 124 5.26 3.63 8.29
CA ARG A 124 4.74 4.25 9.50
C ARG A 124 3.54 3.47 10.00
N ASP A 125 3.58 3.02 11.24
CA ASP A 125 2.38 2.60 11.93
C ASP A 125 1.79 3.80 12.68
N VAL A 126 0.47 3.79 12.77
CA VAL A 126 -0.28 4.77 13.54
C VAL A 126 -0.26 4.41 15.03
N LEU A 127 -0.18 3.12 15.37
CA LEU A 127 -0.14 2.63 16.74
C LEU A 127 1.28 2.56 17.27
N ALA A 128 1.44 2.81 18.56
CA ALA A 128 2.70 2.47 19.22
C ALA A 128 2.84 0.96 19.31
N GLU A 129 3.77 0.41 18.56
CA GLU A 129 4.19 -0.98 18.69
C GLU A 129 5.46 -1.11 19.56
N ALA A 130 5.96 -2.33 19.72
CA ALA A 130 7.28 -2.51 20.31
C ALA A 130 8.32 -2.36 19.21
N THR A 131 9.54 -1.92 19.55
CA THR A 131 10.67 -1.93 18.61
C THR A 131 10.80 -3.27 17.90
N GLU A 132 10.69 -3.22 16.59
CA GLU A 132 10.76 -4.39 15.72
C GLU A 132 12.20 -4.66 15.26
N ASN A 133 12.53 -5.92 15.01
CA ASN A 133 13.86 -6.32 14.57
C ASN A 133 13.74 -7.12 13.27
N LEU A 134 13.51 -6.41 12.18
CA LEU A 134 13.32 -6.98 10.85
C LEU A 134 14.61 -7.65 10.37
N VAL A 135 14.50 -8.92 9.98
CA VAL A 135 15.60 -9.68 9.38
C VAL A 135 15.21 -10.05 7.97
N PHE A 136 15.94 -9.49 7.00
CA PHE A 136 15.80 -9.81 5.59
C PHE A 136 16.90 -10.77 5.14
N LYS A 137 16.53 -11.61 4.18
CA LYS A 137 17.41 -12.58 3.55
C LYS A 137 17.34 -12.38 2.04
N LEU A 138 18.46 -12.01 1.44
CA LEU A 138 18.62 -11.87 0.00
C LEU A 138 19.22 -13.16 -0.58
N THR A 139 18.47 -13.83 -1.46
CA THR A 139 18.87 -15.10 -2.12
C THR A 139 18.88 -14.97 -3.63
N SER A 140 19.66 -15.82 -4.32
CA SER A 140 19.62 -15.90 -5.80
C SER A 140 18.25 -16.41 -6.25
N THR A 141 17.66 -15.78 -7.27
CA THR A 141 16.35 -16.17 -7.82
C THR A 141 16.32 -16.07 -9.36
N ASP A 142 15.21 -16.49 -9.96
CA ASP A 142 14.91 -16.36 -11.39
C ASP A 142 16.04 -16.86 -12.31
N ASN A 143 16.78 -15.96 -12.97
CA ASN A 143 17.89 -16.33 -13.85
C ASN A 143 19.06 -17.02 -13.13
N GLY A 144 19.16 -16.85 -11.80
CA GLY A 144 20.19 -17.47 -10.97
C GLY A 144 21.62 -17.12 -11.39
N ASN A 145 21.84 -16.01 -12.09
CA ASN A 145 23.12 -15.66 -12.68
C ASN A 145 24.16 -15.24 -11.65
N GLY A 146 23.73 -14.65 -10.52
CA GLY A 146 24.59 -14.27 -9.40
C GLY A 146 24.39 -15.17 -8.18
N LEU A 147 25.45 -15.36 -7.40
CA LEU A 147 25.41 -16.10 -6.13
C LEU A 147 25.58 -15.12 -4.97
N PRO A 148 24.70 -15.09 -3.95
CA PRO A 148 24.96 -14.33 -2.75
C PRO A 148 26.15 -14.94 -1.99
N ALA A 149 27.00 -14.10 -1.43
CA ALA A 149 28.08 -14.52 -0.57
C ALA A 149 27.55 -15.37 0.59
N ASN A 150 28.20 -16.50 0.87
CA ASN A 150 27.79 -17.46 1.90
C ASN A 150 26.39 -18.07 1.72
N GLY A 151 25.83 -18.05 0.50
CA GLY A 151 24.55 -18.67 0.17
C GLY A 151 23.31 -17.81 0.45
N ALA A 152 23.43 -16.80 1.32
CA ALA A 152 22.43 -15.75 1.50
C ALA A 152 23.08 -14.51 2.13
N ILE A 153 22.61 -13.32 1.77
CA ILE A 153 23.00 -12.07 2.42
C ILE A 153 21.91 -11.71 3.43
N MET A 154 22.31 -11.54 4.70
CA MET A 154 21.42 -11.12 5.77
C MET A 154 21.49 -9.60 5.98
N ILE A 155 20.33 -8.97 6.12
CA ILE A 155 20.18 -7.55 6.44
C ILE A 155 19.31 -7.50 7.70
N ASN A 156 19.84 -6.91 8.77
CA ASN A 156 19.11 -6.72 10.02
C ASN A 156 18.81 -5.24 10.14
N LEU A 157 17.58 -4.90 10.49
CA LEU A 157 17.11 -3.55 10.71
C LEU A 157 16.27 -3.52 11.97
N GLU A 158 16.72 -2.75 12.95
CA GLU A 158 15.87 -2.37 14.07
C GLU A 158 14.98 -1.21 13.64
N VAL A 159 13.67 -1.32 13.86
CA VAL A 159 12.69 -0.27 13.58
C VAL A 159 12.08 0.15 14.90
N THR A 160 12.31 1.40 15.27
CA THR A 160 11.69 2.03 16.43
C THR A 160 10.45 2.80 16.00
N ASN A 161 9.41 2.81 16.84
CA ASN A 161 8.21 3.58 16.52
C ASN A 161 8.54 5.04 16.25
N LEU A 162 7.81 5.61 15.30
CA LEU A 162 7.67 7.04 15.23
C LEU A 162 6.80 7.51 16.40
N VAL A 163 7.40 8.24 17.33
CA VAL A 163 6.64 9.08 18.26
C VAL A 163 6.68 10.49 17.68
N SER A 164 5.54 10.95 17.21
CA SER A 164 5.39 12.32 16.73
C SER A 164 4.45 13.07 17.65
N ASP A 165 4.81 14.31 17.99
CA ASP A 165 3.92 15.23 18.70
C ASP A 165 2.77 15.74 17.79
N GLU A 166 2.74 15.33 16.51
CA GLU A 166 1.79 15.80 15.51
C GLU A 166 0.50 14.99 15.54
N VAL A 167 -0.61 15.71 15.62
CA VAL A 167 -1.95 15.15 15.46
C VAL A 167 -2.29 15.05 13.97
N VAL A 168 -2.84 13.91 13.60
CA VAL A 168 -3.44 13.67 12.28
C VAL A 168 -4.92 13.40 12.47
N VAL A 169 -5.76 14.14 11.75
CA VAL A 169 -7.20 13.91 11.71
C VAL A 169 -7.62 13.63 10.29
N VAL A 170 -8.26 12.49 10.04
CA VAL A 170 -8.70 12.06 8.71
C VAL A 170 -10.21 11.88 8.72
N LEU A 171 -10.89 12.51 7.78
CA LEU A 171 -12.27 12.23 7.43
C LEU A 171 -12.26 11.28 6.22
N ASP A 172 -12.37 9.99 6.50
CA ASP A 172 -12.36 8.95 5.48
C ASP A 172 -13.76 8.72 4.93
N PHE A 173 -14.05 9.40 3.82
CA PHE A 173 -15.24 9.22 3.01
C PHE A 173 -14.95 8.51 1.68
N ASP A 174 -13.75 7.93 1.47
CA ASP A 174 -13.48 7.08 0.29
C ASP A 174 -14.14 5.72 0.48
N LYS A 175 -15.48 5.73 0.39
CA LYS A 175 -16.33 4.56 0.53
C LYS A 175 -17.09 4.35 -0.76
N THR A 176 -17.21 3.08 -1.14
CA THR A 176 -18.11 2.69 -2.22
C THR A 176 -19.55 2.79 -1.75
N VAL A 177 -20.38 3.51 -2.51
CA VAL A 177 -21.82 3.60 -2.31
C VAL A 177 -22.58 3.02 -3.50
N THR A 178 -23.77 2.52 -3.23
CA THR A 178 -24.70 2.00 -4.23
C THR A 178 -26.02 2.74 -4.09
N TYR A 179 -26.53 3.27 -5.20
CA TYR A 179 -27.80 3.98 -5.29
C TYR A 179 -28.47 3.66 -6.63
N ASN A 180 -29.75 3.98 -6.74
CA ASN A 180 -30.51 3.80 -7.98
C ASN A 180 -30.96 5.15 -8.51
N THR A 181 -31.06 5.25 -9.83
CA THR A 181 -31.76 6.33 -10.52
C THR A 181 -32.91 5.75 -11.33
N ILE A 182 -33.84 6.61 -11.75
CA ILE A 182 -34.88 6.32 -12.71
C ILE A 182 -34.63 7.19 -13.94
N GLU A 183 -34.41 6.56 -15.09
CA GLU A 183 -34.43 7.21 -16.39
C GLU A 183 -35.89 7.35 -16.85
N ARG A 184 -36.35 8.58 -17.08
CA ARG A 184 -37.73 8.89 -17.51
C ARG A 184 -37.74 9.22 -19.00
N ASN A 185 -37.78 8.17 -19.80
CA ASN A 185 -37.76 8.24 -21.26
C ASN A 185 -39.02 8.93 -21.84
N ILE A 186 -40.20 8.74 -21.22
CA ILE A 186 -41.41 9.53 -21.49
C ILE A 186 -41.86 10.31 -20.24
N ILE A 187 -41.66 11.63 -20.28
CA ILE A 187 -42.08 12.55 -19.22
C ILE A 187 -43.59 12.44 -18.96
N GLU A 188 -43.99 12.46 -17.68
CA GLU A 188 -45.38 12.33 -17.17
C GLU A 188 -46.01 10.93 -17.22
N THR A 189 -45.26 9.89 -17.62
CA THR A 189 -45.71 8.49 -17.52
C THR A 189 -44.64 7.61 -16.87
N ASP A 190 -45.01 6.43 -16.40
CA ASP A 190 -44.11 5.40 -15.85
C ASP A 190 -43.97 4.18 -16.79
N LEU A 191 -44.44 4.30 -18.03
CA LEU A 191 -44.60 3.17 -18.94
C LEU A 191 -43.27 2.62 -19.47
N ASP A 192 -42.22 3.43 -19.45
CA ASP A 192 -40.87 3.13 -19.93
C ASP A 192 -39.78 3.64 -18.99
N ASP A 193 -40.14 3.90 -17.73
CA ASP A 193 -39.19 4.20 -16.66
C ASP A 193 -38.26 3.00 -16.46
N GLU A 194 -36.95 3.25 -16.50
CA GLU A 194 -35.92 2.23 -16.25
C GLU A 194 -35.16 2.58 -14.96
N THR A 195 -35.12 1.63 -14.03
CA THR A 195 -34.28 1.76 -12.83
C THR A 195 -32.85 1.36 -13.16
N VAL A 196 -31.90 2.27 -12.98
CA VAL A 196 -30.48 2.04 -13.21
C VAL A 196 -29.76 2.01 -11.87
N GLY A 197 -29.00 0.94 -11.62
CA GLY A 197 -28.19 0.79 -10.41
C GLY A 197 -26.78 1.31 -10.63
N HIS A 198 -26.32 2.18 -9.73
CA HIS A 198 -25.00 2.78 -9.75
C HIS A 198 -24.14 2.27 -8.60
N THR A 199 -22.84 2.14 -8.82
CA THR A 199 -21.86 1.84 -7.77
C THR A 199 -20.59 2.61 -8.05
N THR A 200 -20.23 3.51 -7.15
CA THR A 200 -19.10 4.44 -7.31
C THR A 200 -18.48 4.78 -5.96
N SER A 201 -17.25 5.33 -5.97
CA SER A 201 -16.67 5.94 -4.77
C SER A 201 -17.36 7.27 -4.49
N LEU A 202 -17.60 7.55 -3.22
CA LEU A 202 -18.08 8.85 -2.75
C LEU A 202 -17.13 9.99 -3.10
N CYS A 203 -15.81 9.75 -3.27
CA CYS A 203 -14.88 10.77 -3.75
C CYS A 203 -15.28 11.37 -5.10
N ASN A 204 -16.08 10.64 -5.90
CA ASN A 204 -16.55 11.12 -7.20
C ASN A 204 -17.87 11.92 -7.12
N LEU A 205 -18.55 11.87 -5.97
CA LEU A 205 -19.90 12.42 -5.79
C LEU A 205 -19.96 13.54 -4.77
N ALA A 206 -19.18 13.44 -3.70
CA ALA A 206 -19.20 14.34 -2.57
C ALA A 206 -17.84 14.98 -2.39
N ASP A 207 -17.85 16.25 -1.99
CA ASP A 207 -16.69 17.01 -1.55
C ASP A 207 -16.92 17.41 -0.10
N PHE A 208 -16.04 16.95 0.79
CA PHE A 208 -16.11 17.24 2.21
C PHE A 208 -14.91 18.06 2.65
N ASP A 209 -15.15 19.17 3.33
CA ASP A 209 -14.11 19.90 4.04
C ASP A 209 -14.04 19.42 5.49
N LEU A 210 -12.84 19.44 6.07
CA LEU A 210 -12.58 19.06 7.45
C LEU A 210 -12.01 20.25 8.23
N TYR A 211 -12.61 20.54 9.38
CA TYR A 211 -12.14 21.57 10.30
C TYR A 211 -11.83 20.97 11.67
N VAL A 212 -10.67 21.32 12.23
CA VAL A 212 -10.23 20.95 13.58
C VAL A 212 -9.83 22.23 14.33
N GLY A 213 -10.78 22.81 15.06
CA GLY A 213 -10.62 24.14 15.64
C GLY A 213 -10.36 25.21 14.57
N SER A 214 -9.14 25.75 14.53
CA SER A 214 -8.72 26.72 13.50
C SER A 214 -7.98 26.09 12.33
N PHE A 215 -7.67 24.79 12.39
CA PHE A 215 -7.03 24.04 11.33
C PHE A 215 -8.10 23.52 10.38
N TYR A 216 -7.74 23.35 9.11
CA TYR A 216 -8.69 22.97 8.09
C TYR A 216 -8.02 22.27 6.92
N SER A 217 -8.79 21.49 6.18
CA SER A 217 -8.39 20.91 4.92
C SER A 217 -9.60 20.84 3.99
N TRP A 218 -9.41 21.10 2.70
CA TRP A 218 -10.44 21.05 1.67
C TRP A 218 -9.92 20.50 0.35
N ALA A 219 -10.83 19.98 -0.47
CA ALA A 219 -10.58 19.42 -1.80
C ALA A 219 -9.62 18.21 -1.83
N SER A 220 -9.68 17.33 -0.83
CA SER A 220 -8.98 16.05 -0.78
C SER A 220 -9.95 14.88 -0.57
N CYS A 221 -9.58 13.67 -1.03
CA CYS A 221 -10.30 12.45 -0.68
C CYS A 221 -9.32 11.30 -0.37
N PRO A 222 -9.28 10.78 0.87
CA PRO A 222 -9.98 11.30 2.06
C PRO A 222 -9.51 12.72 2.43
N GLU A 223 -10.29 13.41 3.27
CA GLU A 223 -9.90 14.75 3.75
C GLU A 223 -9.02 14.63 5.00
N GLU A 224 -7.92 15.37 5.07
CA GLU A 224 -6.91 15.17 6.11
C GLU A 224 -6.33 16.48 6.65
N VAL A 225 -6.38 16.67 7.97
CA VAL A 225 -5.61 17.70 8.66
C VAL A 225 -4.36 17.06 9.26
N SER A 226 -3.21 17.28 8.62
CA SER A 226 -1.89 16.86 9.08
C SER A 226 -0.79 17.81 8.60
N ALA A 227 0.36 17.82 9.29
CA ALA A 227 1.51 18.61 8.86
C ALA A 227 2.03 18.17 7.47
N GLU A 228 1.96 16.86 7.18
CA GLU A 228 2.33 16.30 5.88
C GLU A 228 1.39 16.79 4.77
N ASN A 229 0.07 16.71 4.98
CA ASN A 229 -0.90 17.20 4.00
C ASN A 229 -0.79 18.73 3.82
N ALA A 230 -0.58 19.49 4.90
CA ALA A 230 -0.33 20.93 4.84
C ALA A 230 0.94 21.30 4.05
N ALA A 231 2.00 20.49 4.14
CA ALA A 231 3.22 20.70 3.38
C ALA A 231 3.04 20.36 1.89
N ALA A 232 2.26 19.32 1.57
CA ALA A 232 1.93 18.94 0.20
C ALA A 232 0.96 19.94 -0.47
N ASN A 233 0.01 20.49 0.31
CA ASN A 233 -1.10 21.31 -0.17
C ASN A 233 -1.22 22.67 0.57
N PRO A 234 -0.21 23.57 0.50
CA PRO A 234 -0.11 24.77 1.35
C PRO A 234 -1.17 25.86 1.09
N GLY A 235 -2.06 25.68 0.11
CA GLY A 235 -3.20 26.56 -0.14
C GLY A 235 -4.54 26.02 0.38
N ASN A 236 -4.61 24.70 0.60
CA ASN A 236 -5.86 24.00 0.87
C ASN A 236 -5.89 23.39 2.27
N THR A 237 -4.73 23.20 2.89
CA THR A 237 -4.63 22.56 4.19
C THR A 237 -3.79 23.42 5.14
N THR A 238 -4.28 23.54 6.37
CA THR A 238 -3.52 24.06 7.51
C THR A 238 -3.54 23.03 8.62
N ALA A 239 -2.42 22.90 9.32
CA ALA A 239 -2.25 21.93 10.38
C ALA A 239 -1.42 22.53 11.53
N PRO A 240 -1.52 21.97 12.74
CA PRO A 240 -0.62 22.35 13.81
C PRO A 240 0.81 21.97 13.46
N SER A 241 1.76 22.87 13.73
CA SER A 241 3.19 22.65 13.47
C SER A 241 3.91 21.99 14.67
N GLY A 242 3.22 21.10 15.39
CA GLY A 242 3.65 20.50 16.65
C GLY A 242 2.46 20.15 17.57
N PRO A 243 2.71 19.86 18.86
CA PRO A 243 1.66 19.45 19.78
C PRO A 243 0.62 20.56 19.98
N LEU A 244 -0.64 20.15 20.08
CA LEU A 244 -1.73 21.06 20.42
C LEU A 244 -1.60 21.52 21.88
N ALA A 245 -2.00 22.77 22.13
CA ALA A 245 -2.08 23.28 23.49
C ALA A 245 -3.31 22.72 24.20
N ASP A 246 -3.32 22.75 25.53
CA ASP A 246 -4.51 22.39 26.31
C ASP A 246 -5.75 23.16 25.85
N GLY A 247 -6.83 22.44 25.56
CA GLY A 247 -8.04 23.01 25.00
C GLY A 247 -8.98 21.99 24.36
N ASP A 248 -10.15 22.47 23.97
CA ASP A 248 -11.16 21.70 23.22
C ASP A 248 -11.21 22.21 21.78
N TYR A 249 -10.84 21.34 20.85
CA TYR A 249 -10.83 21.63 19.42
C TYR A 249 -12.06 20.98 18.77
N PRO A 250 -13.06 21.74 18.32
CA PRO A 250 -14.21 21.17 17.62
C PRO A 250 -13.77 20.52 16.32
N ILE A 251 -14.28 19.32 16.04
CA ILE A 251 -14.10 18.64 14.77
C ILE A 251 -15.40 18.77 13.98
N VAL A 252 -15.35 19.44 12.85
CA VAL A 252 -16.51 19.72 11.99
C VAL A 252 -16.20 19.18 10.60
N ALA A 253 -17.14 18.42 10.04
CA ALA A 253 -17.14 18.11 8.61
C ALA A 253 -18.14 19.05 7.93
N ASP A 254 -17.81 19.57 6.76
CA ASP A 254 -18.72 20.33 5.93
C ASP A 254 -18.93 19.58 4.62
N LEU A 255 -20.18 19.22 4.30
CA LEU A 255 -20.53 18.79 2.95
C LEU A 255 -20.45 20.02 2.03
N TRP A 256 -19.26 20.27 1.49
CA TRP A 256 -19.00 21.43 0.67
C TRP A 256 -19.72 21.33 -0.67
N GLY A 257 -19.66 20.16 -1.32
CA GLY A 257 -20.26 19.90 -2.63
C GLY A 257 -20.87 18.50 -2.73
N PHE A 258 -21.90 18.37 -3.57
CA PHE A 258 -22.47 17.07 -3.92
C PHE A 258 -23.06 17.12 -5.33
N ASP A 259 -22.64 16.19 -6.19
CA ASP A 259 -23.16 16.07 -7.56
C ASP A 259 -23.27 14.60 -7.98
N LEU A 260 -24.44 14.22 -8.46
CA LEU A 260 -24.72 12.89 -9.02
C LEU A 260 -24.45 12.81 -10.52
N GLY A 261 -24.30 13.96 -11.20
CA GLY A 261 -24.12 14.01 -12.64
C GLY A 261 -25.32 13.46 -13.43
N LEU A 262 -26.54 13.66 -12.92
CA LEU A 262 -27.77 13.10 -13.52
C LEU A 262 -27.96 13.55 -14.97
N ASP A 263 -28.29 12.60 -15.85
CA ASP A 263 -28.45 12.88 -17.28
C ASP A 263 -29.78 13.59 -17.60
N ALA A 264 -29.67 14.79 -18.15
CA ALA A 264 -30.83 15.57 -18.58
C ALA A 264 -31.49 15.01 -19.85
N ASP A 265 -30.76 14.28 -20.71
CA ASP A 265 -31.28 13.75 -21.97
C ASP A 265 -32.29 12.61 -21.73
N THR A 266 -32.14 11.86 -20.63
CA THR A 266 -33.05 10.79 -20.19
C THR A 266 -33.94 11.22 -19.01
N ASN A 267 -33.92 12.51 -18.63
CA ASN A 267 -34.60 13.04 -17.44
C ASN A 267 -34.34 12.19 -16.19
N GLU A 268 -33.08 11.81 -15.99
CA GLU A 268 -32.66 10.95 -14.90
C GLU A 268 -32.94 11.62 -13.55
N VAL A 269 -33.53 10.85 -12.63
CA VAL A 269 -33.80 11.29 -11.25
C VAL A 269 -33.32 10.25 -10.25
N LEU A 270 -32.90 10.70 -9.06
CA LEU A 270 -32.54 9.78 -7.98
C LEU A 270 -33.75 8.99 -7.48
N ASP A 271 -33.61 7.67 -7.36
CA ASP A 271 -34.60 6.76 -6.80
C ASP A 271 -34.35 6.50 -5.32
N GLY A 272 -34.77 7.48 -4.51
CA GLY A 272 -34.64 7.44 -3.07
C GLY A 272 -33.28 7.94 -2.57
N ASP A 273 -33.31 8.58 -1.41
CA ASP A 273 -32.11 9.11 -0.80
C ASP A 273 -31.24 8.00 -0.23
N PHE A 274 -29.92 8.16 -0.33
CA PHE A 274 -28.95 7.25 0.25
C PHE A 274 -28.00 8.00 1.19
N ALA A 275 -27.43 7.28 2.15
CA ALA A 275 -26.49 7.85 3.10
C ALA A 275 -25.11 8.04 2.48
N LEU A 276 -24.40 9.07 2.92
CA LEU A 276 -23.00 9.33 2.60
C LEU A 276 -22.14 8.94 3.82
N PRO A 277 -21.76 7.66 3.97
CA PRO A 277 -21.00 7.19 5.12
C PRO A 277 -19.55 7.69 5.09
N PHE A 278 -19.03 7.99 6.27
CA PHE A 278 -17.60 8.27 6.48
C PHE A 278 -17.17 7.83 7.87
N THR A 279 -15.85 7.69 8.06
CA THR A 279 -15.23 7.43 9.35
C THR A 279 -14.27 8.56 9.68
N LEU A 280 -14.39 9.12 10.88
CA LEU A 280 -13.39 10.05 11.41
C LEU A 280 -12.31 9.24 12.12
N TYR A 281 -11.05 9.48 11.78
CA TYR A 281 -9.88 8.98 12.49
C TYR A 281 -9.13 10.14 13.13
N VAL A 282 -8.71 9.97 14.37
CA VAL A 282 -7.82 10.89 15.08
C VAL A 282 -6.63 10.10 15.60
N ASN A 283 -5.44 10.56 15.22
CA ASN A 283 -4.20 9.87 15.47
C ASN A 283 -3.16 10.83 16.06
N HIS A 284 -2.36 10.31 16.97
CA HIS A 284 -1.13 10.90 17.47
C HIS A 284 -0.10 9.76 17.40
N PHE A 285 0.84 9.84 16.46
CA PHE A 285 1.69 8.71 16.07
C PHE A 285 2.40 8.13 17.29
N GLY A 286 2.16 6.85 17.56
CA GLY A 286 2.80 6.15 18.67
C GLY A 286 2.19 6.38 20.05
N THR A 287 1.04 7.05 20.19
CA THR A 287 0.39 7.21 21.51
C THR A 287 -1.14 7.16 21.48
N PHE A 288 -1.79 7.59 20.39
CA PHE A 288 -3.25 7.65 20.29
C PHE A 288 -3.77 7.26 18.92
N ASN A 289 -4.81 6.43 18.90
CA ASN A 289 -5.63 6.17 17.71
C ASN A 289 -7.07 6.01 18.17
N ALA A 290 -7.97 6.77 17.58
CA ALA A 290 -9.39 6.67 17.83
C ALA A 290 -10.17 6.87 16.54
N SER A 291 -11.33 6.22 16.45
CA SER A 291 -12.25 6.42 15.35
C SER A 291 -13.69 6.60 15.79
N LEU A 292 -14.45 7.28 14.94
CA LEU A 292 -15.90 7.45 15.04
C LEU A 292 -16.53 7.21 13.68
N ASP A 293 -17.46 6.26 13.62
CA ASP A 293 -18.20 5.97 12.39
C ASP A 293 -19.47 6.82 12.29
N PHE A 294 -19.68 7.39 11.12
CA PHE A 294 -20.85 8.21 10.79
C PHE A 294 -21.58 7.60 9.59
N PRO A 295 -22.35 6.51 9.79
CA PRO A 295 -22.95 5.76 8.67
C PRO A 295 -24.11 6.51 8.00
N SER A 296 -24.67 7.54 8.64
CA SER A 296 -25.89 8.21 8.19
C SER A 296 -26.02 9.65 8.70
N THR A 297 -24.92 10.40 8.71
CA THR A 297 -24.92 11.82 9.10
C THR A 297 -25.32 12.72 7.94
N TYR A 298 -24.81 12.42 6.75
CA TYR A 298 -25.22 13.04 5.50
C TYR A 298 -25.95 12.04 4.60
N PHE A 299 -26.78 12.58 3.73
CA PHE A 299 -27.60 11.92 2.75
C PHE A 299 -27.54 12.70 1.44
N SER A 300 -27.85 12.04 0.33
CA SER A 300 -27.90 12.63 -1.02
C SER A 300 -28.87 13.80 -1.18
N ASN A 301 -29.77 14.03 -0.22
CA ASN A 301 -30.70 15.17 -0.21
C ASN A 301 -30.23 16.34 0.66
N ASN A 302 -29.10 16.21 1.37
CA ASN A 302 -28.53 17.32 2.10
C ASN A 302 -28.12 18.42 1.11
N THR A 303 -28.43 19.67 1.46
CA THR A 303 -28.01 20.82 0.65
C THR A 303 -26.56 21.18 0.98
N PRO A 304 -25.62 21.06 0.03
CA PRO A 304 -24.20 21.34 0.29
C PRO A 304 -23.93 22.84 0.48
N SER A 305 -22.81 23.17 1.12
CA SER A 305 -22.46 24.55 1.47
C SER A 305 -22.17 25.43 0.24
N ASP A 306 -21.57 24.90 -0.82
CA ASP A 306 -21.30 25.63 -2.07
C ASP A 306 -22.57 26.13 -2.78
N SER A 307 -23.68 25.42 -2.58
CA SER A 307 -25.01 25.74 -3.08
C SER A 307 -25.80 26.70 -2.17
N GLY A 308 -25.17 27.21 -1.10
CA GLY A 308 -25.77 28.07 -0.09
C GLY A 308 -26.53 27.32 1.01
N GLY A 309 -26.26 26.02 1.18
CA GLY A 309 -26.77 25.18 2.26
C GLY A 309 -26.07 25.40 3.60
N ASN A 310 -26.37 24.53 4.56
CA ASN A 310 -25.68 24.44 5.85
C ASN A 310 -25.09 23.02 5.97
N GLY A 311 -24.04 22.78 5.19
CA GLY A 311 -23.35 21.49 5.10
C GLY A 311 -22.53 21.15 6.33
N GLU A 312 -22.26 22.11 7.23
CA GLU A 312 -21.45 21.92 8.42
C GLU A 312 -22.16 21.07 9.50
N THR A 313 -21.46 20.03 10.00
CA THR A 313 -21.89 19.21 11.14
C THR A 313 -20.76 19.02 12.13
N LEU A 314 -21.03 19.32 13.41
CA LEU A 314 -20.13 18.99 14.52
C LEU A 314 -20.09 17.47 14.72
N LEU A 315 -18.92 16.88 14.54
CA LEU A 315 -18.67 15.46 14.73
C LEU A 315 -18.28 15.14 16.18
N GLY A 316 -17.53 16.05 16.80
CA GLY A 316 -16.99 15.84 18.14
C GLY A 316 -15.97 16.89 18.53
N PHE A 317 -15.16 16.56 19.54
CA PHE A 317 -14.08 17.41 20.02
C PHE A 317 -12.82 16.59 20.23
N LEU A 318 -11.69 17.12 19.77
CA LEU A 318 -10.38 16.70 20.24
C LEU A 318 -10.04 17.55 21.48
N ARG A 319 -9.97 16.91 22.64
CA ARG A 319 -9.61 17.54 23.91
C ARG A 319 -8.15 17.24 24.23
N VAL A 320 -7.43 18.26 24.66
CA VAL A 320 -6.05 18.18 25.14
C VAL A 320 -6.00 18.66 26.58
N VAL A 321 -5.49 17.83 27.49
CA VAL A 321 -5.33 18.18 28.90
C VAL A 321 -3.98 17.69 29.41
N GLY A 322 -3.10 18.61 29.79
CA GLY A 322 -1.76 18.26 30.25
C GLY A 322 -0.88 17.62 29.17
N GLY A 323 -1.20 17.83 27.90
CA GLY A 323 -0.56 17.19 26.74
C GLY A 323 -1.19 15.86 26.31
N ASP A 324 -2.11 15.29 27.08
CA ASP A 324 -2.78 14.03 26.73
C ASP A 324 -4.03 14.30 25.87
N TYR A 325 -4.23 13.49 24.83
CA TYR A 325 -5.32 13.61 23.88
C TYR A 325 -6.54 12.76 24.26
N SER A 326 -7.74 13.27 24.00
CA SER A 326 -8.99 12.54 24.12
C SER A 326 -9.95 12.91 23.00
N LEU A 327 -10.55 11.91 22.37
CA LEU A 327 -11.63 12.11 21.40
C LEU A 327 -12.98 12.03 22.12
N LEU A 328 -13.78 13.07 21.97
CA LEU A 328 -15.15 13.14 22.47
C LEU A 328 -16.13 13.17 21.29
N ASN A 329 -17.29 12.54 21.46
CA ASN A 329 -18.38 12.67 20.48
C ASN A 329 -19.04 14.06 20.57
N ALA A 330 -19.97 14.36 19.65
CA ALA A 330 -20.69 15.63 19.62
C ALA A 330 -21.49 15.96 20.91
N ASN A 331 -21.83 14.96 21.73
CA ASN A 331 -22.50 15.16 23.02
C ASN A 331 -21.52 15.45 24.18
N GLY A 332 -20.21 15.43 23.92
CA GLY A 332 -19.16 15.62 24.91
C GLY A 332 -18.83 14.36 25.72
N GLU A 333 -19.23 13.18 25.27
CA GLU A 333 -18.87 11.90 25.90
C GLU A 333 -17.52 11.44 25.36
N VAL A 334 -16.63 10.98 26.25
CA VAL A 334 -15.32 10.45 25.87
C VAL A 334 -15.48 9.13 25.13
N VAL A 335 -14.94 9.08 23.92
CA VAL A 335 -14.90 7.92 23.03
C VAL A 335 -13.59 7.18 23.23
N ALA A 336 -12.49 7.91 23.31
CA ALA A 336 -11.15 7.40 23.54
C ALA A 336 -10.28 8.47 24.23
N ALA A 337 -9.25 8.03 24.97
CA ALA A 337 -8.25 8.87 25.60
C ALA A 337 -6.91 8.12 25.67
N GLU A 338 -5.81 8.85 25.63
CA GLU A 338 -4.45 8.35 25.93
C GLU A 338 -4.29 7.86 27.39
#